data_AF-A0AAY5K097-F1
#
_entry.id   AF-A0AAY5K097-F1
#
_cell.length_a   1.000
_cell.length_b   1.000
_cell.length_c   1.000
_cell.angle_alpha   90.00
_cell.angle_beta   90.00
_cell.angle_gamma   90.00
#
_symmetry.space_group_name_H-M   'P 1'
#
loop_
_entity.id
_entity.type
_entity.pdbx_description
1 polymer ?
#
loop_
_entity_poly.entity_id
_entity_poly.type
_entity_poly.pdbx_seq_one_letter_code
_entity_poly.pdbx_strand_id
1 'polypeptide(L)'
;MFGAKTTHHHPKNIITTVKHGGGSIMLWGGFSGTRALVRVEGIMNSSKYQTILAQILQASVRKLKIKFTFQHDNDQKHKSKSTKAWLHLKKINVLEWPSQGPDLNPIEHLWGDQKRGVHRRSPRNLTDLKRFCKEEWANIATSRCAMLIDSCPKVL
;
A
#
# COMPACT_ATOMS: atom_id res chain seq x y z
N MET A 1 -19.13 51.07 -10.68
CA MET A 1 -19.47 49.91 -9.81
C MET A 1 -18.29 48.94 -9.84
N PHE A 2 -17.56 48.80 -8.75
CA PHE A 2 -16.55 47.75 -8.60
C PHE A 2 -16.69 47.11 -7.22
N GLY A 3 -16.69 45.77 -7.20
CA GLY A 3 -16.19 45.00 -6.07
C GLY A 3 -17.23 44.28 -5.22
N ALA A 4 -17.42 42.98 -5.49
CA ALA A 4 -17.61 42.00 -4.42
C ALA A 4 -16.76 40.77 -4.74
N LYS A 5 -15.56 40.71 -4.16
CA LYS A 5 -14.74 39.50 -4.13
C LYS A 5 -15.25 38.61 -3.00
N THR A 6 -15.70 37.42 -3.34
CA THR A 6 -16.13 36.37 -2.42
C THR A 6 -14.96 35.90 -1.55
N THR A 7 -15.03 36.19 -0.25
CA THR A 7 -14.04 35.76 0.75
C THR A 7 -14.42 34.40 1.34
N HIS A 8 -14.23 33.31 0.58
CA HIS A 8 -14.39 31.94 1.13
C HIS A 8 -13.07 31.18 1.31
N HIS A 9 -11.93 31.78 0.98
CA HIS A 9 -10.60 31.15 1.10
C HIS A 9 -9.64 31.91 2.02
N HIS A 10 -10.14 32.57 3.07
CA HIS A 10 -9.25 33.15 4.07
C HIS A 10 -8.77 32.03 5.03
N PRO A 11 -7.45 31.85 5.24
CA PRO A 11 -6.92 30.79 6.12
C PRO A 11 -7.38 30.89 7.58
N LYS A 12 -8.01 32.01 7.98
CA LYS A 12 -8.63 32.21 9.29
C LYS A 12 -10.00 31.52 9.45
N ASN A 13 -10.56 30.96 8.36
CA ASN A 13 -11.87 30.29 8.34
C ASN A 13 -11.78 28.78 8.03
N ILE A 14 -10.58 28.21 7.98
CA ILE A 14 -10.39 26.77 7.75
C ILE A 14 -10.18 26.10 9.09
N ILE A 15 -11.20 25.40 9.59
CA ILE A 15 -11.03 24.44 10.69
C ILE A 15 -10.12 23.33 10.16
N THR A 16 -8.98 23.10 10.81
CA THR A 16 -8.11 21.94 10.54
C THR A 16 -8.90 20.66 10.80
N THR A 17 -9.39 20.04 9.73
CA THR A 17 -9.99 18.71 9.76
C THR A 17 -9.00 17.69 9.21
N VAL A 18 -8.76 16.63 9.99
CA VAL A 18 -7.92 15.49 9.60
C VAL A 18 -8.55 14.65 8.47
N LYS A 19 -9.83 14.85 8.14
CA LYS A 19 -10.55 14.14 7.07
C LYS A 19 -11.34 15.15 6.23
N HIS A 20 -10.84 15.40 5.02
CA HIS A 20 -11.54 16.20 4.03
C HIS A 20 -12.65 15.37 3.36
N GLY A 21 -13.78 16.00 2.99
CA GLY A 21 -14.98 15.33 2.46
C GLY A 21 -14.84 14.67 1.07
N GLY A 22 -13.64 14.67 0.47
CA GLY A 22 -13.39 14.10 -0.87
C GLY A 22 -13.36 12.57 -0.94
N GLY A 23 -13.58 11.88 0.19
CA GLY A 23 -13.52 10.42 0.28
C GLY A 23 -12.09 9.87 0.30
N SER A 24 -11.97 8.54 0.42
CA SER A 24 -10.69 7.84 0.42
C SER A 24 -10.80 6.48 -0.28
N ILE A 25 -9.65 5.92 -0.65
CA ILE A 25 -9.55 4.56 -1.15
C ILE A 25 -8.59 3.77 -0.27
N MET A 26 -8.89 2.50 -0.04
CA MET A 26 -7.99 1.56 0.62
C MET A 26 -7.30 0.71 -0.43
N LEU A 27 -5.98 0.63 -0.35
CA LEU A 27 -5.13 -0.12 -1.26
C LEU A 27 -4.33 -1.16 -0.47
N TRP A 28 -4.15 -2.32 -1.07
CA TRP A 28 -3.18 -3.32 -0.66
C TRP A 28 -2.12 -3.43 -1.75
N GLY A 29 -0.86 -3.44 -1.38
CA GLY A 29 0.26 -3.50 -2.30
C GLY A 29 1.24 -4.58 -1.88
N GLY A 30 1.96 -5.10 -2.85
CA GLY A 30 3.08 -6.01 -2.63
C GLY A 30 4.09 -5.85 -3.75
N PHE A 31 5.36 -6.10 -3.48
CA PHE A 31 6.40 -5.99 -4.49
C PHE A 31 7.54 -6.99 -4.26
N SER A 32 8.21 -7.30 -5.36
CA SER A 32 9.43 -8.09 -5.48
C SER A 32 10.13 -7.63 -6.77
N GLY A 33 10.50 -8.55 -7.68
CA GLY A 33 10.82 -8.23 -9.08
C GLY A 33 9.60 -7.79 -9.92
N THR A 34 8.39 -7.95 -9.39
CA THR A 34 7.14 -7.38 -9.93
C THR A 34 6.44 -6.54 -8.87
N ARG A 35 5.45 -5.72 -9.27
CA ARG A 35 4.62 -4.94 -8.34
C ARG A 35 3.16 -5.34 -8.49
N ALA A 36 2.46 -5.47 -7.36
CA ALA A 36 1.03 -5.75 -7.31
C ALA A 36 0.31 -4.64 -6.51
N LEU A 37 -0.86 -4.23 -7.00
CA LEU A 37 -1.71 -3.25 -6.34
C LEU A 37 -3.17 -3.69 -6.48
N VAL A 38 -3.85 -3.83 -5.34
CA VAL A 38 -5.25 -4.26 -5.26
C VAL A 38 -6.04 -3.24 -4.47
N ARG A 39 -7.21 -2.86 -4.98
CA ARG A 39 -8.15 -2.03 -4.23
C ARG A 39 -8.93 -2.90 -3.25
N VAL A 40 -9.04 -2.45 -2.01
CA VAL A 40 -9.80 -3.14 -0.97
C VAL A 40 -11.12 -2.39 -0.76
N GLU A 41 -12.24 -3.11 -0.88
CA GLU A 41 -13.56 -2.57 -0.58
C GLU A 41 -13.88 -2.79 0.92
N GLY A 42 -14.23 -1.70 1.60
CA GLY A 42 -14.52 -1.67 3.03
C GLY A 42 -13.30 -1.99 3.91
N ILE A 43 -13.56 -2.43 5.13
CA ILE A 43 -12.51 -2.81 6.09
C ILE A 43 -11.91 -4.18 5.67
N MET A 44 -10.58 -4.26 5.70
CA MET A 44 -9.84 -5.50 5.46
C MET A 44 -9.81 -6.35 6.73
N ASN A 45 -10.34 -7.57 6.64
CA ASN A 45 -10.21 -8.59 7.70
C ASN A 45 -9.25 -9.70 7.26
N SER A 46 -8.99 -10.66 8.15
CA SER A 46 -8.07 -11.78 7.87
C SER A 46 -8.45 -12.59 6.63
N SER A 47 -9.74 -12.85 6.42
CA SER A 47 -10.23 -13.61 5.26
C SER A 47 -9.99 -12.88 3.94
N LYS A 48 -10.33 -11.59 3.87
CA LYS A 48 -10.02 -10.75 2.71
C LYS A 48 -8.53 -10.68 2.44
N TYR A 49 -7.72 -10.54 3.50
CA TYR A 49 -6.26 -10.55 3.39
C TYR A 49 -5.73 -11.85 2.79
N GLN A 50 -6.19 -13.01 3.27
CA GLN A 50 -5.81 -14.32 2.73
C GLN A 50 -6.21 -14.46 1.25
N THR A 51 -7.40 -14.00 0.86
CA THR A 51 -7.84 -14.01 -0.54
C THR A 51 -6.95 -13.16 -1.44
N ILE A 52 -6.60 -11.94 -1.01
CA ILE A 52 -5.68 -11.06 -1.75
C ILE A 52 -4.31 -11.72 -1.90
N LEU A 53 -3.77 -12.29 -0.82
CA LEU A 53 -2.50 -13.02 -0.87
C LEU A 53 -2.56 -14.21 -1.82
N ALA A 54 -3.63 -14.99 -1.79
CA ALA A 54 -3.80 -16.14 -2.68
C ALA A 54 -3.70 -15.73 -4.15
N GLN A 55 -4.40 -14.67 -4.54
CA GLN A 55 -4.41 -14.17 -5.92
C GLN A 55 -3.02 -13.70 -6.37
N ILE A 56 -2.33 -12.96 -5.51
CA ILE A 56 -1.04 -12.34 -5.84
C ILE A 56 0.07 -13.38 -5.83
N LEU A 57 0.11 -14.26 -4.84
CA LEU A 57 1.09 -15.34 -4.79
C LEU A 57 0.88 -16.34 -5.93
N GLN A 58 -0.36 -16.65 -6.32
CA GLN A 58 -0.59 -17.51 -7.47
C GLN A 58 -0.09 -16.89 -8.78
N ALA A 59 -0.13 -15.55 -8.92
CA ALA A 59 0.47 -14.85 -10.05
C ALA A 59 2.01 -14.87 -9.98
N SER A 60 2.58 -14.65 -8.80
CA SER A 60 4.04 -14.60 -8.59
C SER A 60 4.70 -15.98 -8.67
N VAL A 61 4.18 -16.99 -7.97
CA VAL A 61 4.73 -18.36 -7.92
C VAL A 61 4.69 -19.04 -9.28
N ARG A 62 3.62 -18.83 -10.09
CA ARG A 62 3.57 -19.35 -11.47
C ARG A 62 4.70 -18.80 -12.34
N LYS A 63 5.13 -17.56 -12.06
CA LYS A 63 6.17 -16.86 -12.81
C LYS A 63 7.58 -17.13 -12.26
N LEU A 64 7.68 -17.45 -10.97
CA LEU A 64 8.91 -17.51 -10.20
C LEU A 64 9.00 -18.90 -9.55
N LYS A 65 9.56 -19.90 -10.25
CA LYS A 65 9.90 -21.23 -9.70
C LYS A 65 11.07 -21.14 -8.68
N ILE A 66 11.12 -20.08 -7.89
CA ILE A 66 12.20 -19.76 -6.95
C ILE A 66 11.65 -19.78 -5.52
N LYS A 67 12.49 -20.21 -4.58
CA LYS A 67 12.21 -20.06 -3.16
C LYS A 67 12.16 -18.57 -2.82
N PHE A 68 11.16 -18.16 -2.05
CA PHE A 68 11.01 -16.80 -1.57
C PHE A 68 10.63 -16.81 -0.09
N THR A 69 10.94 -15.71 0.58
CA THR A 69 10.46 -15.41 1.93
C THR A 69 9.45 -14.27 1.83
N PHE A 70 8.28 -14.44 2.43
CA PHE A 70 7.22 -13.45 2.46
C PHE A 70 7.38 -12.54 3.68
N GLN A 71 7.39 -11.24 3.48
CA GLN A 71 7.39 -10.26 4.56
C GLN A 71 6.02 -9.57 4.64
N HIS A 72 5.52 -9.36 5.85
CA HIS A 72 4.39 -8.50 6.14
C HIS A 72 4.58 -7.82 7.51
N ASP A 73 3.85 -6.74 7.75
CA ASP A 73 3.85 -6.10 9.07
C ASP A 73 3.11 -6.97 10.12
N ASN A 74 3.20 -6.55 11.38
CA ASN A 74 2.57 -7.24 12.51
C ASN A 74 1.11 -6.80 12.77
N ASP A 75 0.39 -6.27 11.77
CA ASP A 75 -1.03 -5.95 11.93
C ASP A 75 -1.81 -7.19 12.41
N GLN A 76 -2.77 -6.97 13.32
CA GLN A 76 -3.56 -8.03 13.95
C GLN A 76 -4.18 -9.01 12.95
N LYS A 77 -4.63 -8.54 11.77
CA LYS A 77 -5.21 -9.42 10.75
C LYS A 77 -4.16 -10.32 10.09
N HIS A 78 -2.93 -9.84 9.95
CA HIS A 78 -1.79 -10.58 9.41
C HIS A 78 -1.28 -11.62 10.41
N LYS A 79 -1.33 -11.31 11.72
CA LYS A 79 -0.89 -12.18 12.81
C LYS A 79 -2.00 -13.04 13.42
N SER A 80 -3.24 -12.91 12.94
CA SER A 80 -4.37 -13.69 13.45
C SER A 80 -4.14 -15.19 13.33
N LYS A 81 -4.73 -15.98 14.24
CA LYS A 81 -4.63 -17.46 14.21
C LYS A 81 -5.04 -18.03 12.85
N SER A 82 -6.10 -17.49 12.26
CA SER A 82 -6.59 -17.86 10.93
C SER A 82 -5.54 -17.63 9.85
N THR A 83 -4.92 -16.44 9.81
CA THR A 83 -3.90 -16.10 8.80
C THR A 83 -2.64 -16.94 8.97
N LYS A 84 -2.18 -17.16 10.21
CA LYS A 84 -1.03 -18.03 10.48
C LYS A 84 -1.26 -19.46 10.01
N ALA A 85 -2.42 -20.04 10.32
CA ALA A 85 -2.77 -21.38 9.87
C ALA A 85 -2.85 -21.48 8.33
N TRP A 86 -3.40 -20.46 7.67
CA TRP A 86 -3.46 -20.39 6.21
C TRP A 86 -2.07 -20.32 5.56
N LEU A 87 -1.17 -19.47 6.08
CA LEU A 87 0.21 -19.33 5.59
C LEU A 87 0.97 -20.66 5.74
N HIS A 88 0.82 -21.34 6.87
CA HIS A 88 1.40 -22.65 7.13
C HIS A 88 0.88 -23.70 6.14
N LEU A 89 -0.44 -23.78 5.92
CA LEU A 89 -1.05 -24.71 4.96
C LEU A 89 -0.54 -24.48 3.52
N LYS A 90 -0.31 -23.21 3.15
CA LYS A 90 0.24 -22.84 1.85
C LYS A 90 1.76 -23.02 1.75
N LYS A 91 2.43 -23.46 2.82
CA LYS A 91 3.89 -23.63 2.90
C LYS A 91 4.66 -22.35 2.54
N ILE A 92 4.12 -21.21 2.96
CA ILE A 92 4.75 -19.91 2.73
C ILE A 92 5.69 -19.63 3.89
N ASN A 93 6.99 -19.46 3.59
CA ASN A 93 7.96 -19.01 4.58
C ASN A 93 7.72 -17.52 4.87
N VAL A 94 7.54 -17.15 6.13
CA VAL A 94 7.28 -15.77 6.54
C VAL A 94 8.51 -15.24 7.28
N LEU A 95 9.00 -14.07 6.89
CA LEU A 95 10.07 -13.38 7.60
C LEU A 95 9.56 -12.92 8.96
N GLU A 96 10.28 -13.27 10.03
CA GLU A 96 10.00 -12.71 11.34
C GLU A 96 10.38 -11.22 11.35
N TRP A 97 9.42 -10.37 11.69
CA TRP A 97 9.57 -8.92 11.64
C TRP A 97 9.36 -8.33 13.04
N PRO A 98 10.22 -7.41 13.52
CA PRO A 98 10.04 -6.79 14.82
C PRO A 98 8.78 -5.90 14.87
N SER A 99 8.09 -5.90 16.01
CA SER A 99 6.82 -5.16 16.21
C SER A 99 6.94 -3.64 16.08
N GLN A 100 8.15 -3.08 16.12
CA GLN A 100 8.42 -1.64 16.16
C GLN A 100 9.05 -1.08 14.86
N GLY A 101 8.90 -1.76 13.72
CA GLY A 101 9.57 -1.37 12.48
C GLY A 101 8.67 -0.93 11.31
N PRO A 102 7.76 0.07 11.45
CA PRO A 102 7.12 0.67 10.28
C PRO A 102 8.15 1.38 9.39
N ASP A 103 9.15 2.05 9.98
CA ASP A 103 10.25 2.70 9.26
C ASP A 103 11.19 1.72 8.55
N LEU A 104 11.13 0.45 8.93
CA LEU A 104 11.91 -0.61 8.31
C LEU A 104 11.15 -1.28 7.15
N ASN A 105 9.84 -1.06 7.03
CA ASN A 105 9.03 -1.75 6.03
C ASN A 105 9.22 -1.07 4.67
N PRO A 106 9.87 -1.73 3.70
CA PRO A 106 10.25 -1.09 2.44
C PRO A 106 9.04 -0.65 1.61
N ILE A 107 7.86 -1.25 1.84
CA ILE A 107 6.64 -0.86 1.13
C ILE A 107 6.15 0.54 1.53
N GLU A 108 6.49 1.03 2.73
CA GLU A 108 6.12 2.38 3.16
C GLU A 108 6.82 3.45 2.32
N HIS A 109 8.05 3.17 1.88
CA HIS A 109 8.75 4.05 0.93
C HIS A 109 8.05 4.10 -0.44
N LEU A 110 7.56 2.96 -0.94
CA LEU A 110 6.78 2.89 -2.18
C LEU A 110 5.44 3.60 -2.06
N TRP A 111 4.76 3.46 -0.92
CA TRP A 111 3.56 4.23 -0.63
C TRP A 111 3.85 5.73 -0.59
N GLY A 112 5.00 6.14 -0.06
CA GLY A 112 5.47 7.52 -0.10
C GLY A 112 5.69 8.03 -1.52
N ASP A 113 6.39 7.26 -2.36
CA ASP A 113 6.63 7.57 -3.78
C ASP A 113 5.29 7.74 -4.54
N GLN A 114 4.36 6.80 -4.37
CA GLN A 114 3.04 6.85 -4.98
C GLN A 114 2.23 8.06 -4.50
N LYS A 115 2.16 8.29 -3.17
CA LYS A 115 1.42 9.43 -2.59
C LYS A 115 1.93 10.76 -3.13
N ARG A 116 3.26 10.93 -3.24
CA ARG A 116 3.86 12.13 -3.86
C ARG A 116 3.46 12.30 -5.32
N GLY A 117 3.48 11.22 -6.10
CA GLY A 117 3.05 11.21 -7.50
C GLY A 117 1.59 11.63 -7.65
N VAL A 118 0.69 11.00 -6.88
CA VAL A 118 -0.74 11.29 -6.90
C VAL A 118 -1.01 12.73 -6.46
N HIS A 119 -0.33 13.21 -5.43
CA HIS A 119 -0.48 14.57 -4.93
C HIS A 119 -0.12 15.62 -6.00
N ARG A 120 0.97 15.41 -6.75
CA ARG A 120 1.36 16.32 -7.85
C ARG A 120 0.31 16.43 -8.96
N ARG A 121 -0.55 15.43 -9.09
CA ARG A 121 -1.60 15.37 -10.13
C ARG A 121 -2.94 15.93 -9.66
N SER A 122 -3.08 16.26 -8.38
CA SER A 122 -4.26 16.93 -7.81
C SER A 122 -5.61 16.31 -8.24
N PRO A 123 -5.89 15.03 -7.88
CA PRO A 123 -7.12 14.35 -8.27
C PRO A 123 -8.35 15.11 -7.76
N ARG A 124 -9.35 15.29 -8.62
CA ARG A 124 -10.56 16.08 -8.31
C ARG A 124 -11.73 15.25 -7.80
N ASN A 125 -11.66 13.93 -8.00
CA ASN A 125 -12.71 12.99 -7.62
C ASN A 125 -12.12 11.59 -7.37
N LEU A 126 -12.94 10.67 -6.87
CA LEU A 126 -12.51 9.30 -6.57
C LEU A 126 -12.09 8.50 -7.81
N THR A 127 -12.63 8.83 -9.00
CA THR A 127 -12.24 8.17 -10.25
C THR A 127 -10.81 8.56 -10.64
N ASP A 128 -10.49 9.85 -10.57
CA ASP A 128 -9.13 10.35 -10.79
C ASP A 128 -8.17 9.78 -9.75
N LEU A 129 -8.55 9.78 -8.47
CA LEU A 129 -7.73 9.23 -7.41
C LEU A 129 -7.39 7.74 -7.67
N LYS A 130 -8.40 6.93 -8.01
CA LYS A 130 -8.21 5.50 -8.34
C LYS A 130 -7.28 5.32 -9.54
N ARG A 131 -7.47 6.10 -10.61
CA ARG A 131 -6.66 6.03 -11.82
C ARG A 131 -5.21 6.42 -11.53
N PHE A 132 -5.00 7.57 -10.89
CA PHE A 132 -3.66 8.08 -10.60
C PHE A 132 -2.90 7.17 -9.65
N CYS A 133 -3.54 6.59 -8.63
CA CYS A 133 -2.88 5.58 -7.79
C CYS A 133 -2.34 4.39 -8.60
N LYS A 134 -3.10 3.88 -9.58
CA LYS A 134 -2.64 2.78 -10.45
C LYS A 134 -1.48 3.20 -11.34
N GLU A 135 -1.58 4.35 -11.99
CA GLU A 135 -0.56 4.87 -12.90
C GLU A 135 0.74 5.20 -12.16
N GLU A 136 0.68 5.91 -11.04
CA GLU A 136 1.87 6.26 -10.26
C GLU A 136 2.55 5.01 -9.68
N TRP A 137 1.79 3.99 -9.27
CA TRP A 137 2.36 2.72 -8.83
C TRP A 137 3.06 1.95 -9.96
N ALA A 138 2.47 1.99 -11.17
CA ALA A 138 3.08 1.41 -12.36
C ALA A 138 4.37 2.15 -12.76
N ASN A 139 4.42 3.46 -12.56
CA ASN A 139 5.56 4.32 -12.91
C ASN A 139 6.75 4.24 -11.95
N ILE A 140 6.60 3.63 -10.77
CA ILE A 140 7.75 3.43 -9.88
C ILE A 140 8.81 2.60 -10.61
N ALA A 141 10.08 3.02 -10.59
CA ALA A 141 11.12 2.28 -11.29
C ALA A 141 11.37 0.90 -10.66
N THR A 142 11.61 -0.14 -11.46
CA THR A 142 12.00 -1.47 -10.94
C THR A 142 13.31 -1.41 -10.16
N SER A 143 14.24 -0.53 -10.54
CA SER A 143 15.47 -0.27 -9.77
C SER A 143 15.18 0.25 -8.36
N ARG A 144 14.16 1.10 -8.20
CA ARG A 144 13.72 1.59 -6.88
C ARG A 144 13.23 0.44 -6.00
N CYS A 145 12.47 -0.50 -6.57
CA CYS A 145 12.05 -1.71 -5.87
C CYS A 145 13.25 -2.57 -5.44
N ALA A 146 14.21 -2.81 -6.34
CA ALA A 146 15.41 -3.58 -6.03
C ALA A 146 16.23 -2.95 -4.91
N MET A 147 16.50 -1.64 -4.99
CA MET A 147 17.21 -0.90 -3.95
C MET A 147 16.55 -1.01 -2.58
N LEU A 148 15.21 -0.94 -2.53
CA LEU A 148 14.47 -1.05 -1.26
C LEU A 148 14.56 -2.46 -0.68
N ILE A 149 14.50 -3.50 -1.51
CA ILE A 149 14.71 -4.90 -1.08
C ILE A 149 16.13 -5.09 -0.54
N ASP A 150 17.13 -4.54 -1.23
CA ASP A 150 18.53 -4.65 -0.82
C ASP A 150 18.82 -3.86 0.47
N SER A 151 18.09 -2.77 0.72
CA SER A 151 18.20 -1.97 1.94
C SER A 151 17.51 -2.59 3.15
N CYS A 152 16.65 -3.59 2.95
CA CYS A 152 15.99 -4.24 4.08
C CYS A 152 17.05 -4.95 4.94
N PRO A 153 16.95 -4.84 6.28
CA PRO A 153 17.71 -5.70 7.15
C PRO A 153 17.38 -7.14 6.77
N LYS A 154 18.39 -7.87 6.30
CA LYS A 154 18.31 -9.32 6.15
C LYS A 154 18.35 -9.87 7.56
N VAL A 155 17.25 -9.74 8.29
CA VAL A 155 17.15 -10.25 9.66
C VAL A 155 17.42 -11.74 9.56
N LEU A 156 18.49 -12.15 10.25
CA LEU A 156 19.06 -13.50 10.31
C LEU A 156 18.04 -14.50 10.87
#